data_AF-A0A3A5JIR9-F1
#
_entry.id   AF-A0A3A5JIR9-F1
#
_cell.length_a   1.000
_cell.length_b   1.000
_cell.length_c   1.000
_cell.angle_alpha   90.00
_cell.angle_beta   90.00
_cell.angle_gamma   90.00
#
_symmetry.space_group_name_H-M   'P 1'
#
loop_
_entity.id
_entity.type
_entity.pdbx_description
1 polymer ?
#
loop_
_entity_poly.entity_id
_entity_poly.type
_entity_poly.pdbx_seq_one_letter_code
_entity_poly.pdbx_strand_id
1 'polypeptide(L)' 'MERETLVEAVVSIVAVAMFLVVIVVVGVLFEGANHQLVGLGPFALIGSVAFFIVAMSIAGYFLAGQ' A
#
# COMPACT_ATOMS: atom_id res chain seq x y z
N MET A 1 15.10 13.16 -18.99
CA MET A 1 14.89 12.30 -17.80
C MET A 1 15.81 12.83 -16.72
N GLU A 2 15.35 13.92 -16.13
CA GLU A 2 16.05 14.70 -15.11
C GLU A 2 15.62 14.16 -13.74
N ARG A 3 16.39 14.40 -12.69
CA ARG A 3 16.29 13.70 -11.39
C ARG A 3 14.87 13.58 -10.80
N GLU A 4 14.00 14.52 -11.11
CA GLU A 4 12.59 14.58 -10.70
C GLU A 4 11.78 13.35 -11.13
N THR A 5 11.83 12.97 -12.42
CA THR A 5 11.15 11.76 -12.93
C THR A 5 11.64 10.49 -12.24
N LEU A 6 12.92 10.47 -11.85
CA LEU A 6 13.52 9.33 -11.14
C LEU A 6 13.03 9.26 -9.68
N VAL A 7 12.90 10.42 -9.01
CA VAL A 7 12.35 10.51 -7.66
C VAL A 7 10.89 10.07 -7.63
N GLU A 8 10.06 10.56 -8.55
CA GLU A 8 8.65 10.17 -8.65
C GLU A 8 8.49 8.65 -8.86
N ALA A 9 9.30 8.08 -9.76
CA ALA A 9 9.30 6.65 -10.00
C ALA A 9 9.68 5.86 -8.75
N VAL A 10 10.75 6.27 -8.05
CA VAL A 10 11.20 5.61 -6.82
C VAL A 10 10.14 5.69 -5.72
N VAL A 11 9.53 6.87 -5.51
CA VAL A 11 8.46 7.05 -4.52
C VAL A 11 7.29 6.12 -4.82
N SER A 12 6.87 6.05 -6.09
CA SER A 12 5.77 5.18 -6.52
C SER A 12 6.09 3.70 -6.29
N ILE A 13 7.30 3.26 -6.66
CA ILE A 13 7.75 1.87 -6.45
C ILE A 13 7.78 1.54 -4.95
N VAL A 14 8.33 2.42 -4.12
CA VAL A 14 8.40 2.21 -2.66
C VAL A 14 7.01 2.14 -2.05
N ALA A 15 6.08 3.00 -2.47
CA ALA A 15 4.71 2.98 -1.97
C ALA A 15 3.99 1.68 -2.32
N VAL A 16 4.15 1.19 -3.56
CA VAL A 16 3.60 -0.10 -3.99
C VAL A 16 4.23 -1.25 -3.21
N ALA A 17 5.55 -1.26 -3.05
CA ALA A 17 6.24 -2.28 -2.28
C ALA A 17 5.77 -2.31 -0.81
N MET A 18 5.59 -1.14 -0.21
CA MET A 18 5.04 -1.02 1.15
C MET A 18 3.61 -1.58 1.23
N PHE A 19 2.75 -1.25 0.26
CA PHE A 19 1.40 -1.81 0.21
C PHE A 19 1.39 -3.33 0.08
N LEU A 20 2.27 -3.89 -0.77
CA LEU A 20 2.43 -5.34 -0.89
C LEU A 20 2.83 -5.99 0.44
N VAL A 21 3.76 -5.39 1.17
CA VAL A 21 4.15 -5.86 2.50
C VAL A 21 2.94 -5.85 3.45
N VAL A 22 2.16 -4.77 3.47
CA VAL A 22 0.97 -4.67 4.33
C VAL A 22 -0.05 -5.76 4.03
N ILE A 23 -0.40 -5.99 2.75
CA ILE A 23 -1.40 -7.03 2.41
C ILE A 23 -0.90 -8.44 2.71
N VAL A 24 0.41 -8.70 2.55
CA VAL A 24 1.02 -9.99 2.91
C VAL A 24 0.93 -10.19 4.42
N VAL A 25 1.26 -9.15 5.21
CA VAL A 25 1.14 -9.21 6.67
C VAL A 25 -0.30 -9.45 7.10
N VAL A 26 -1.29 -8.79 6.47
CA VAL A 26 -2.71 -9.06 6.73
C VAL A 26 -3.07 -10.51 6.39
N GLY A 27 -2.60 -11.01 5.26
CA GLY A 27 -2.81 -12.41 4.85
C GLY A 27 -2.31 -13.39 5.89
N VAL A 28 -1.07 -13.21 6.37
CA VAL A 28 -0.43 -14.09 7.36
C VAL A 28 -1.10 -13.97 8.75
N LEU A 29 -1.44 -12.76 9.19
CA LEU A 29 -2.01 -12.54 10.53
C LEU A 29 -3.46 -13.04 10.67
N PHE A 30 -4.22 -13.03 9.57
CA PHE A 30 -5.64 -13.39 9.57
C PHE A 30 -5.93 -14.68 8.78
N GLU A 31 -4.93 -15.51 8.54
CA GLU A 31 -5.07 -16.79 7.83
C GLU A 31 -5.89 -17.80 8.65
N GLY A 32 -6.95 -18.32 8.03
CA GLY A 32 -7.75 -19.43 8.56
C GLY A 32 -7.40 -20.79 7.97
N ALA A 33 -8.05 -21.84 8.45
CA ALA A 33 -7.74 -23.23 8.12
C ALA A 33 -7.77 -23.61 6.62
N ASN A 34 -8.51 -22.88 5.77
CA ASN A 34 -8.49 -23.07 4.31
C ASN A 34 -7.94 -21.84 3.55
N HIS A 35 -6.95 -21.15 4.11
CA HIS A 35 -6.36 -19.92 3.52
C HIS A 35 -7.37 -18.78 3.31
N GLN A 36 -8.50 -18.84 4.02
CA GLN A 36 -9.48 -17.77 4.02
C GLN A 36 -9.08 -16.67 5.02
N LEU A 37 -9.42 -15.41 4.75
CA LEU A 37 -9.31 -14.37 5.76
C LEU A 37 -10.44 -14.55 6.79
N VAL A 38 -10.07 -14.67 8.07
CA VAL A 38 -11.02 -14.87 9.17
C VAL A 38 -11.07 -13.67 10.12
N GLY A 39 -12.15 -13.58 10.91
CA GLY A 39 -12.33 -12.52 11.89
C GLY A 39 -12.31 -11.12 11.26
N LEU A 40 -11.38 -10.28 11.69
CA LEU A 40 -11.21 -8.92 11.18
C LEU A 40 -10.41 -8.85 9.87
N GLY A 41 -9.90 -9.97 9.35
CA GLY A 41 -9.05 -10.02 8.15
C GLY A 41 -9.64 -9.30 6.92
N PRO A 42 -10.91 -9.57 6.52
CA PRO A 42 -11.50 -8.88 5.39
C PRO A 42 -11.57 -7.35 5.57
N PHE A 43 -11.86 -6.89 6.79
CA PHE A 43 -11.88 -5.45 7.10
C PHE A 43 -10.47 -4.86 7.13
N ALA A 44 -9.47 -5.60 7.62
CA ALA A 44 -8.07 -5.19 7.58
C ALA A 44 -7.54 -5.06 6.13
N LEU A 45 -7.99 -5.95 5.23
CA LEU A 45 -7.69 -5.84 3.80
C LEU A 45 -8.32 -4.59 3.17
N ILE A 46 -9.60 -4.31 3.46
CA ILE A 46 -10.26 -3.07 3.01
C ILE A 46 -9.54 -1.84 3.57
N GLY A 47 -9.19 -1.87 4.87
CA GLY A 47 -8.48 -0.78 5.54
C GLY A 47 -7.08 -0.52 4.96
N SER A 48 -6.36 -1.56 4.58
CA SER A 48 -5.05 -1.42 3.93
C SER A 48 -5.16 -0.84 2.52
N VAL A 49 -6.20 -1.19 1.75
CA VAL A 49 -6.50 -0.53 0.47
C VAL A 49 -6.81 0.96 0.68
N ALA A 50 -7.68 1.28 1.63
CA ALA A 50 -8.03 2.67 1.94
C ALA A 50 -6.79 3.47 2.38
N PHE A 51 -5.97 2.90 3.25
CA PHE A 51 -4.69 3.48 3.67
C PHE A 51 -3.76 3.74 2.49
N PHE A 52 -3.62 2.77 1.56
CA PHE A 52 -2.79 2.94 0.38
C PHE A 52 -3.27 4.06 -0.54
N ILE A 53 -4.58 4.16 -0.76
CA ILE A 53 -5.17 5.26 -1.54
C ILE A 53 -4.81 6.60 -0.92
N VAL A 54 -5.02 6.75 0.39
CA VAL A 54 -4.69 7.98 1.12
C VAL A 54 -3.19 8.29 1.04
N ALA A 55 -2.33 7.30 1.27
CA ALA A 55 -0.89 7.47 1.18
C ALA A 55 -0.44 7.92 -0.23
N MET A 56 -1.00 7.33 -1.27
CA MET A 56 -0.72 7.72 -2.66
C MET A 56 -1.28 9.10 -3.02
N SER A 57 -2.47 9.44 -2.53
CA SER A 57 -3.02 10.78 -2.71
C SER A 57 -2.14 11.84 -2.05
N ILE A 58 -1.63 11.56 -0.84
CA ILE A 58 -0.70 12.44 -0.14
C ILE A 58 0.63 12.54 -0.90
N ALA A 59 1.21 11.42 -1.31
CA ALA A 59 2.46 11.41 -2.07
C ALA A 59 2.33 12.19 -3.39
N GLY A 60 1.24 11.98 -4.13
CA GLY A 60 0.94 12.70 -5.36
C GLY A 60 0.76 14.21 -5.13
N TYR A 61 0.07 14.60 -4.04
CA TYR A 61 -0.07 16.02 -3.69
C TYR A 61 1.28 16.69 -3.39
N PHE A 62 2.16 16.01 -2.65
CA PHE A 62 3.48 16.54 -2.34
C PHE A 62 4.41 16.59 -3.55
N LEU A 63 4.35 15.60 -4.45
CA LEU A 63 5.12 15.60 -5.69
C LEU A 63 4.63 16.68 -6.66
N ALA A 64 3.32 16.88 -6.79
CA ALA A 64 2.76 17.92 -7.64
C ALA A 64 2.99 19.36 -7.14
N GLY A 65 3.36 19.52 -5.87
CA GLY A 65 3.72 20.82 -5.29
C GLY A 65 5.21 21.16 -5.38
N GLN A 66 6.04 20.26 -5.90
CA GLN A 66 7.45 20.47 -6.23
C GLN A 66 7.59 20.91 -7.69
#